data_AF-A0A0Q7TU36-F1
#
_entry.id   AF-A0A0Q7TU36-F1
#
_cell.length_a   1.000
_cell.length_b   1.000
_cell.length_c   1.000
_cell.angle_alpha   90.00
_cell.angle_beta   90.00
_cell.angle_gamma   90.00
#
_symmetry.space_group_name_H-M   'P 1'
#
loop_
_entity.id
_entity.type
_entity.pdbx_description
1 polymer ?
#
loop_
_entity_poly.entity_id
_entity_poly.type
_entity_poly.pdbx_seq_one_letter_code
_entity_poly.pdbx_strand_id
1 'polypeptide(L)'
;MDHDSRLRRLKFRAWHRGFREADLILGPFADTHGPNLTPEQLDTFETLMEESDREIYAWIVGQEPTPAKFDTDVLNLIKTFRYEAHASRPIGDGM
;
A
#
# COMPACT_ATOMS: atom_id res chain seq x y z
N MET A 1 5.98 -5.38 21.64
CA MET A 1 5.06 -5.97 20.65
C MET A 1 5.91 -6.54 19.54
N ASP A 2 5.74 -7.81 19.23
CA ASP A 2 6.51 -8.54 18.22
C ASP A 2 6.19 -8.01 16.81
N HIS A 3 7.21 -7.91 15.96
CA HIS A 3 7.10 -7.39 14.59
C HIS A 3 6.03 -8.14 13.78
N ASP A 4 6.00 -9.48 13.90
CA ASP A 4 4.98 -10.35 13.29
C ASP A 4 3.55 -9.99 13.71
N SER A 5 3.35 -9.63 14.98
CA SER A 5 2.03 -9.27 15.51
C SER A 5 1.51 -7.94 14.94
N ARG A 6 2.40 -6.94 14.81
CA ARG A 6 2.06 -5.65 14.17
C ARG A 6 1.74 -5.87 12.69
N LEU A 7 2.58 -6.63 11.99
CA LEU A 7 2.38 -6.96 10.58
C LEU A 7 1.07 -7.71 10.32
N ARG A 8 0.73 -8.72 11.13
CA ARG A 8 -0.54 -9.44 11.00
C ARG A 8 -1.76 -8.53 11.13
N ARG A 9 -1.72 -7.59 12.09
CA ARG A 9 -2.79 -6.59 12.26
C ARG A 9 -2.89 -5.65 11.06
N LEU A 10 -1.75 -5.17 10.57
CA LEU A 10 -1.67 -4.31 9.39
C LEU A 10 -2.20 -5.00 8.14
N LYS A 11 -1.75 -6.23 7.91
CA LYS A 11 -2.22 -7.08 6.82
C LYS A 11 -3.72 -7.28 6.92
N PHE A 12 -4.23 -7.64 8.10
CA PHE A 12 -5.69 -7.79 8.27
C PHE A 12 -6.43 -6.50 7.92
N ARG A 13 -5.96 -5.32 8.38
CA ARG A 13 -6.56 -4.04 8.01
C ARG A 13 -6.45 -3.75 6.51
N ALA A 14 -5.35 -4.12 5.86
CA ALA A 14 -5.10 -3.90 4.43
C ALA A 14 -5.94 -4.79 3.51
N TRP A 15 -6.46 -5.91 4.03
CA TRP A 15 -7.36 -6.85 3.34
C TRP A 15 -8.85 -6.67 3.70
N HIS A 16 -9.13 -5.90 4.77
CA HIS A 16 -10.47 -5.60 5.25
C HIS A 16 -10.77 -4.11 5.14
N ARG A 17 -10.29 -3.44 4.08
CA ARG A 17 -10.73 -2.08 3.79
C ARG A 17 -12.13 -2.09 3.15
N GLY A 18 -12.84 -0.97 3.27
CA GLY A 18 -14.15 -0.79 2.64
C GLY A 18 -14.05 -0.42 1.15
N PHE A 19 -12.84 -0.38 0.60
CA PHE A 19 -12.55 0.13 -0.74
C PHE A 19 -11.72 -0.87 -1.53
N ARG A 20 -12.43 -1.60 -2.40
CA ARG A 20 -11.93 -2.78 -3.09
C ARG A 20 -10.65 -2.51 -3.90
N GLU A 21 -10.53 -1.37 -4.56
CA GLU A 21 -9.35 -1.02 -5.34
C GLU A 21 -8.10 -0.82 -4.46
N ALA A 22 -8.25 -0.29 -3.24
CA ALA A 22 -7.14 -0.19 -2.30
C ALA A 22 -6.74 -1.58 -1.76
N ASP A 23 -7.70 -2.43 -1.38
CA ASP A 23 -7.41 -3.81 -0.93
C ASP A 23 -6.64 -4.60 -1.98
N LEU A 24 -6.98 -4.45 -3.27
CA LEU A 24 -6.31 -5.15 -4.37
C LEU A 24 -4.84 -4.76 -4.54
N ILE A 25 -4.40 -3.61 -4.01
CA ILE A 25 -3.01 -3.15 -4.07
C ILE A 25 -2.34 -3.39 -2.71
N LEU A 26 -2.94 -2.88 -1.64
CA LEU A 26 -2.40 -2.93 -0.28
C LEU A 26 -2.35 -4.35 0.28
N GLY A 27 -3.34 -5.18 -0.05
CA GLY A 27 -3.40 -6.58 0.38
C GLY A 27 -2.19 -7.40 -0.08
N PRO A 28 -1.95 -7.56 -1.40
CA PRO A 28 -0.80 -8.30 -1.90
C PRO A 28 0.54 -7.62 -1.60
N PHE A 29 0.58 -6.28 -1.51
CA PHE A 29 1.77 -5.57 -1.01
C PHE A 29 2.10 -5.97 0.43
N ALA A 30 1.13 -5.95 1.35
CA ALA A 30 1.34 -6.34 2.74
C ALA A 30 1.66 -7.83 2.90
N ASP A 31 1.23 -8.68 1.98
CA ASP A 31 1.60 -10.10 1.94
C ASP A 31 3.06 -10.29 1.51
N THR A 32 3.47 -9.58 0.46
CA THR A 32 4.78 -9.76 -0.19
C THR A 32 5.89 -8.97 0.48
N HIS A 33 5.68 -7.66 0.69
CA HIS A 33 6.66 -6.76 1.27
C HIS A 33 6.58 -6.69 2.78
N GLY A 34 5.41 -6.94 3.37
CA GLY A 34 5.18 -6.91 4.81
C GLY A 34 6.27 -7.54 5.68
N PRO A 35 6.66 -8.81 5.47
CA PRO A 35 7.70 -9.46 6.28
C PRO A 35 9.11 -8.90 6.06
N ASN A 36 9.32 -8.14 4.99
CA ASN A 36 10.58 -7.49 4.65
C ASN A 36 10.65 -6.02 5.09
N LEU A 37 9.56 -5.46 5.62
CA LEU A 37 9.55 -4.09 6.09
C LEU A 37 10.40 -3.95 7.35
N THR A 38 11.21 -2.89 7.39
CA THR A 38 11.94 -2.47 8.59
C THR A 38 10.96 -1.91 9.63
N PRO A 39 11.33 -1.86 10.92
CA PRO A 39 10.47 -1.26 11.96
C PRO A 39 10.04 0.19 11.66
N GLU A 40 10.89 0.99 11.02
CA GLU A 40 10.58 2.37 10.63
C GLU A 40 9.55 2.43 9.48
N GLN A 41 9.71 1.54 8.49
CA GLN A 41 8.74 1.38 7.43
C GLN A 41 7.41 0.85 7.95
N LEU A 42 7.43 -0.06 8.94
CA LEU A 42 6.22 -0.59 9.54
C LEU A 42 5.42 0.51 10.26
N ASP A 43 6.11 1.40 10.97
CA ASP A 43 5.51 2.55 11.64
C ASP A 43 4.87 3.52 10.64
N THR A 44 5.60 3.81 9.56
CA THR A 44 5.09 4.60 8.44
C THR A 44 3.85 3.96 7.81
N PHE A 45 3.87 2.65 7.59
CA PHE A 45 2.74 1.91 7.05
C PHE A 45 1.55 1.94 8.01
N GLU A 46 1.78 1.88 9.32
CA GLU A 46 0.73 2.06 10.33
C GLU A 46 0.08 3.44 10.22
N THR A 47 0.87 4.51 10.17
CA THR A 47 0.33 5.88 10.00
C THR A 47 -0.44 6.01 8.69
N LEU A 48 0.07 5.45 7.60
CA LEU A 48 -0.61 5.42 6.31
C LEU A 48 -1.95 4.69 6.42
N MET A 49 -1.99 3.63 7.22
CA MET A 49 -3.19 2.83 7.46
C MET A 49 -4.23 3.51 8.37
N GLU A 50 -3.90 4.63 9.01
CA GLU A 50 -4.86 5.47 9.74
C GLU A 50 -5.64 6.41 8.80
N GLU A 51 -5.14 6.66 7.59
CA GLU A 51 -5.82 7.53 6.62
C GLU A 51 -6.96 6.80 5.89
N SER A 52 -7.77 7.61 5.20
CA SER A 52 -8.91 7.14 4.42
C SER A 52 -8.47 6.38 3.18
N ASP A 53 -9.13 5.26 2.89
CA ASP A 53 -8.83 4.41 1.74
C ASP A 53 -8.78 5.14 0.40
N ARG A 54 -9.71 6.10 0.23
CA ARG A 54 -9.77 6.95 -0.96
C ARG A 54 -8.52 7.80 -1.13
N GLU A 55 -8.03 8.41 -0.05
CA GLU A 55 -6.85 9.28 -0.10
C GLU A 55 -5.59 8.46 -0.37
N ILE A 56 -5.44 7.33 0.36
CA ILE A 56 -4.33 6.39 0.15
C ILE A 56 -4.30 5.93 -1.31
N TYR A 57 -5.45 5.50 -1.83
CA TYR A 57 -5.56 5.10 -3.23
C TYR A 57 -5.25 6.26 -4.19
N ALA A 58 -5.78 7.45 -3.93
CA ALA A 58 -5.52 8.64 -4.75
C ALA A 58 -4.02 8.98 -4.81
N TRP A 59 -3.29 8.87 -3.70
CA TRP A 59 -1.83 9.08 -3.68
C TRP A 59 -1.07 7.97 -4.40
N ILE A 60 -1.49 6.71 -4.26
CA ILE A 60 -0.87 5.55 -4.94
C ILE A 60 -1.06 5.65 -6.46
N VAL A 61 -2.24 6.06 -6.91
CA VAL A 61 -2.52 6.21 -8.35
C VAL A 61 -2.03 7.54 -8.92
N GLY A 62 -1.59 8.47 -8.07
CA GLY A 62 -1.14 9.80 -8.45
C GLY A 62 -2.28 10.76 -8.83
N GLN A 63 -3.51 10.46 -8.40
CA GLN A 63 -4.67 11.35 -8.57
C GLN A 63 -4.57 12.58 -7.66
N GLU A 64 -3.97 12.42 -6.48
CA GLU A 64 -3.74 13.51 -5.53
C GLU A 64 -2.25 13.62 -5.16
N PRO A 65 -1.77 14.85 -4.86
CA PRO A 65 -0.40 15.05 -4.41
C PRO A 65 -0.18 14.35 -3.08
N THR A 66 0.87 13.55 -3.01
CA THR A 66 1.27 12.91 -1.75
C THR A 66 1.71 13.98 -0.75
N PRO A 67 1.13 14.02 0.46
CA PRO A 67 1.58 14.92 1.52
C PRO A 67 3.03 14.60 1.92
N ALA A 68 3.83 15.61 2.28
CA ALA A 68 5.22 15.39 2.73
C ALA A 68 5.34 14.40 3.91
N LYS A 69 4.30 14.29 4.75
CA LYS A 69 4.22 13.29 5.84
C LYS A 69 4.17 11.83 5.35
N PHE A 70 3.72 11.60 4.13
CA PHE A 70 3.60 10.28 3.51
C PHE A 70 4.50 10.09 2.30
N ASP A 71 5.27 11.11 1.93
CA ASP A 71 6.35 11.01 0.94
C ASP A 71 7.52 10.23 1.54
N THR A 72 7.28 8.94 1.66
CA THR A 72 8.11 7.99 2.39
C THR A 72 8.43 6.82 1.49
N ASP A 73 9.49 6.09 1.84
CA ASP A 73 9.93 4.92 1.09
C ASP A 73 8.82 3.86 0.94
N VAL A 74 7.98 3.69 1.96
CA VAL A 74 6.84 2.75 1.93
C VAL A 74 5.85 3.10 0.83
N LEU A 75 5.44 4.37 0.72
CA LEU A 75 4.50 4.75 -0.32
C LEU A 75 5.13 4.59 -1.71
N ASN A 76 6.43 4.87 -1.84
CA ASN A 76 7.15 4.67 -3.08
C ASN A 76 7.23 3.19 -3.48
N LEU A 77 7.45 2.31 -2.50
CA LEU A 77 7.40 0.85 -2.69
C LEU A 77 6.01 0.39 -3.14
N ILE A 78 4.93 0.91 -2.55
CA ILE A 78 3.56 0.58 -2.96
C ILE A 78 3.29 1.05 -4.41
N LYS A 79 3.72 2.27 -4.77
CA LYS A 79 3.60 2.81 -6.14
C LYS A 79 4.36 1.93 -7.14
N THR A 80 5.57 1.51 -6.79
CA THR A 80 6.41 0.62 -7.61
C THR A 80 5.76 -0.76 -7.78
N PHE A 81 5.31 -1.37 -6.67
CA PHE A 81 4.61 -2.65 -6.69
C PHE A 81 3.36 -2.62 -7.59
N ARG A 82 2.56 -1.55 -7.51
CA ARG A 82 1.43 -1.33 -8.42
C ARG A 82 1.88 -1.28 -9.88
N TYR A 83 2.96 -0.56 -10.18
CA TYR A 83 3.48 -0.45 -11.54
C TYR A 83 3.91 -1.82 -12.09
N GLU A 84 4.61 -2.63 -11.29
CA GLU A 84 5.01 -3.99 -11.65
C GLU A 84 3.81 -4.94 -11.82
N ALA A 85 2.83 -4.85 -10.92
CA ALA A 85 1.58 -5.61 -11.00
C ALA A 85 0.75 -5.23 -12.24
N HIS A 86 0.74 -3.95 -12.61
CA HIS A 86 0.07 -3.45 -13.81
C HIS A 86 0.81 -3.83 -15.09
N ALA A 87 2.15 -3.79 -15.09
CA ALA A 87 2.98 -4.21 -16.22
C ALA A 87 2.82 -5.71 -16.54
N SER A 88 2.46 -6.52 -15.56
CA SER A 88 2.23 -7.97 -15.71
C SER A 88 0.85 -8.32 -16.29
N ARG A 89 -0.02 -7.33 -16.49
CA ARG A 89 -1.28 -7.48 -17.21
C ARG A 89 -1.09 -6.89 -18.60
N PRO A 90 -1.23 -7.65 -19.71
CA PRO A 90 -1.24 -7.04 -21.03
C PRO A 90 -2.40 -6.04 -21.05
N ILE A 91 -2.04 -4.77 -21.11
CA ILE A 91 -2.98 -3.69 -21.35
C ILE A 91 -3.51 -3.95 -22.75
N GLY A 92 -4.71 -4.51 -22.83
CA GLY A 92 -5.54 -4.42 -24.03
C GLY A 92 -5.91 -2.96 -24.20
N ASP A 93 -4.96 -2.18 -24.70
CA ASP A 93 -5.15 -0.80 -25.12
C ASP A 93 -6.11 -0.86 -26.31
N GLY A 94 -7.36 -0.53 -26.05
CA GLY A 94 -8.32 -0.22 -27.09
C GLY A 94 -7.96 1.15 -27.65
N MET A 95 -7.26 1.16 -28.78
CA MET A 95 -7.22 2.26 -29.75
C MET A 95 -7.41 1.69 -31.16
#